data_AF-A0AAD5X083-F1
#
_entry.id   AF-A0AAD5X083-F1
#
_cell.length_a   1.000
_cell.length_b   1.000
_cell.length_c   1.000
_cell.angle_alpha   90.00
_cell.angle_beta   90.00
_cell.angle_gamma   90.00
#
_symmetry.space_group_name_H-M   'P 1'
#
loop_
_entity.id
_entity.type
_entity.pdbx_description
1 polymer ?
#
loop_
_entity_poly.entity_id
_entity_poly.type
_entity_poly.pdbx_seq_one_letter_code
_entity_poly.pdbx_strand_id
1 'polypeptide(L)'
;MKLSLLAIALVALSPVWGETIGEIQGGNHFSTFEGKSVTGVTGRVTRVVADGFYFQSAVPDNNDDTSDGLYVYVPSANTVWAPFVKTLQVGQEVSVNAQVLEYAFVPAGGAPKPDLPLT
;
A
#
# COMPACT_ATOMS: atom_id res chain seq x y z
N MET A 1 -22.69 52.60 -11.33
CA MET A 1 -22.30 51.28 -11.88
C MET A 1 -22.28 50.30 -10.72
N LYS A 2 -23.19 49.33 -10.65
CA LYS A 2 -23.22 48.31 -9.59
C LYS A 2 -22.51 47.06 -10.12
N LEU A 3 -21.34 46.73 -9.57
CA LEU A 3 -20.72 45.42 -9.78
C LEU A 3 -21.39 44.43 -8.84
N SER A 4 -21.90 43.33 -9.38
CA SER A 4 -22.36 42.17 -8.62
C SER A 4 -21.32 41.06 -8.79
N LEU A 5 -20.78 40.56 -7.69
CA LEU A 5 -19.93 39.37 -7.67
C LEU A 5 -20.84 38.13 -7.60
N LEU A 6 -20.71 37.21 -8.56
CA LEU A 6 -21.22 35.86 -8.38
C LEU A 6 -20.28 35.11 -7.44
N ALA A 7 -20.82 34.57 -6.34
CA ALA A 7 -20.12 33.60 -5.52
C ALA A 7 -19.95 32.31 -6.33
N ILE A 8 -18.71 31.96 -6.69
CA ILE A 8 -18.38 30.60 -7.14
C ILE A 8 -18.32 29.75 -5.87
N ALA A 9 -19.19 28.75 -5.78
CA ALA A 9 -19.08 27.72 -4.76
C ALA A 9 -17.74 26.99 -4.95
N LEU A 10 -16.81 27.15 -4.01
CA LEU A 10 -15.58 26.38 -3.98
C LEU A 10 -15.93 24.95 -3.52
N VAL A 11 -16.05 24.03 -4.47
CA VAL A 11 -16.13 22.60 -4.16
C VAL A 11 -14.71 22.15 -3.82
N ALA A 12 -14.43 21.96 -2.53
CA ALA A 12 -13.21 21.28 -2.10
C ALA A 12 -13.31 19.81 -2.53
N LEU A 13 -12.65 19.46 -3.63
CA LEU A 13 -12.32 18.07 -3.90
C LEU A 13 -11.26 17.69 -2.86
N SER A 14 -11.68 17.05 -1.77
CA SER A 14 -10.73 16.39 -0.87
C SER A 14 -9.93 15.45 -1.75
N PRO A 15 -8.59 15.59 -1.83
CA PRO A 15 -7.84 14.64 -2.59
C PRO A 15 -8.01 13.30 -1.86
N VAL A 16 -8.62 12.32 -2.53
CA VAL A 16 -8.72 10.96 -2.00
C VAL A 16 -7.31 10.40 -2.11
N TRP A 17 -6.48 10.75 -1.13
CA TRP A 17 -5.23 10.05 -0.93
C TRP A 17 -5.65 8.66 -0.48
N GLY A 18 -5.19 7.64 -1.22
CA GLY A 18 -5.36 6.27 -0.75
C GLY A 18 -4.71 6.13 0.62
N GLU A 19 -5.17 5.15 1.39
CA GLU A 19 -4.58 4.77 2.67
C GLU A 19 -3.04 4.72 2.54
N THR A 20 -2.35 5.33 3.48
CA THR A 20 -0.89 5.34 3.49
C THR A 20 -0.35 3.95 3.82
N ILE A 21 0.90 3.67 3.45
CA ILE A 21 1.54 2.40 3.78
C ILE A 21 1.61 2.20 5.30
N GLY A 22 1.91 3.26 6.06
CA GLY A 22 1.94 3.23 7.52
C GLY A 22 0.57 2.88 8.12
N GLU A 23 -0.52 3.43 7.61
CA GLU A 23 -1.89 3.07 8.02
C GLU A 23 -2.22 1.60 7.69
N ILE A 24 -1.81 1.13 6.51
CA ILE A 24 -2.06 -0.24 6.06
C ILE A 24 -1.28 -1.24 6.91
N GLN A 25 0.00 -0.99 7.21
CA GLN A 25 0.74 -1.87 8.12
C GLN A 25 0.14 -1.79 9.53
N GLY A 26 0.02 -0.57 10.07
CA GLY A 26 -0.32 -0.34 11.46
C GLY A 26 0.77 -0.85 12.41
N GLY A 27 0.69 -0.46 13.69
CA GLY A 27 1.66 -0.87 14.72
C GLY A 27 1.30 -2.17 15.45
N ASN A 28 0.29 -2.90 14.96
CA ASN A 28 -0.17 -4.14 15.59
C ASN A 28 0.46 -5.37 14.91
N HIS A 29 0.36 -6.54 15.53
CA HIS A 29 0.82 -7.81 14.92
C HIS A 29 0.11 -8.14 13.61
N PHE A 30 -1.14 -7.68 13.49
CA PHE A 30 -1.94 -7.83 12.28
C PHE A 30 -2.50 -6.46 11.92
N SER A 31 -2.44 -6.16 10.64
CA SER A 31 -3.05 -5.01 10.03
C SER A 31 -4.56 -4.99 10.30
N THR A 32 -5.07 -3.81 10.66
CA THR A 32 -6.52 -3.57 10.69
C THR A 32 -7.15 -3.55 9.29
N PHE A 33 -6.32 -3.58 8.24
CA PHE A 33 -6.71 -3.69 6.85
C PHE A 33 -6.72 -5.13 6.32
N GLU A 34 -6.40 -6.13 7.14
CA GLU A 34 -6.38 -7.52 6.69
C GLU A 34 -7.70 -7.91 5.99
N GLY A 35 -7.58 -8.45 4.77
CA GLY A 35 -8.70 -8.83 3.91
C GLY A 35 -9.44 -7.67 3.24
N LYS A 36 -9.14 -6.40 3.55
CA LYS A 36 -9.76 -5.22 2.93
C LYS A 36 -9.08 -4.86 1.61
N SER A 37 -9.87 -4.27 0.70
CA SER A 37 -9.34 -3.65 -0.52
C SER A 37 -8.92 -2.22 -0.24
N VAL A 38 -7.73 -1.86 -0.73
CA VAL A 38 -7.18 -0.51 -0.70
C VAL A 38 -7.03 0.01 -2.13
N THR A 39 -7.18 1.31 -2.30
CA THR A 39 -7.07 1.97 -3.61
C THR A 39 -6.22 3.20 -3.52
N GLY A 40 -5.36 3.42 -4.51
CA GLY A 40 -4.55 4.63 -4.61
C GLY A 40 -3.38 4.68 -3.64
N VAL A 41 -2.89 3.53 -3.17
CA VAL A 41 -1.73 3.46 -2.27
C VAL A 41 -0.48 3.82 -3.05
N THR A 42 0.13 4.96 -2.74
CA THR A 42 1.27 5.48 -3.50
C THR A 42 2.59 5.19 -2.81
N GLY A 43 3.64 4.96 -3.58
CA GLY A 43 4.99 4.83 -3.05
C GLY A 43 6.05 4.65 -4.13
N ARG A 44 7.30 4.58 -3.68
CA ARG A 44 8.48 4.42 -4.53
C ARG A 44 8.95 2.97 -4.50
N VAL A 45 9.11 2.36 -5.68
CA VAL A 45 9.64 1.00 -5.82
C VAL A 45 11.06 0.92 -5.27
N THR A 46 11.31 -0.03 -4.38
CA THR A 46 12.61 -0.26 -3.74
C THR A 46 13.30 -1.52 -4.26
N ARG A 47 12.52 -2.51 -4.70
CA ARG A 47 13.03 -3.76 -5.26
C ARG A 47 11.97 -4.43 -6.14
N VAL A 48 12.40 -5.03 -7.25
CA VAL A 48 11.53 -5.85 -8.11
C VAL A 48 11.98 -7.31 -8.01
N VAL A 49 11.03 -8.24 -7.90
CA VAL A 49 11.26 -9.69 -7.81
C VAL A 49 10.41 -10.44 -8.84
N ALA A 50 10.57 -11.76 -8.94
CA ALA A 50 9.94 -12.55 -10.00
C ALA A 50 8.40 -12.60 -9.90
N ASP A 51 7.88 -12.49 -8.70
CA ASP A 51 6.47 -12.65 -8.33
C ASP A 51 5.89 -11.39 -7.67
N GLY A 52 6.51 -10.23 -7.89
CA GLY A 52 6.06 -8.99 -7.27
C GLY A 52 7.12 -7.90 -7.20
N PHE A 53 6.88 -6.93 -6.34
CA PHE A 53 7.81 -5.84 -6.06
C PHE A 53 7.58 -5.27 -4.66
N TYR A 54 8.60 -4.62 -4.11
CA TYR A 54 8.56 -3.88 -2.86
C TYR A 54 8.51 -2.39 -3.17
N PHE A 55 7.75 -1.65 -2.39
CA PHE A 55 7.67 -0.19 -2.49
C PHE A 55 7.48 0.43 -1.10
N GLN A 56 7.92 1.66 -0.95
CA GLN A 56 7.86 2.39 0.33
C GLN A 56 7.20 3.75 0.18
N SER A 57 6.68 4.30 1.28
CA SER A 57 6.18 5.67 1.35
C SER A 57 7.22 6.65 0.82
N ALA A 58 6.81 7.58 -0.04
CA ALA A 58 7.70 8.65 -0.49
C ALA A 58 7.98 9.67 0.63
N VAL A 59 7.03 9.83 1.55
CA VAL A 59 7.13 10.63 2.76
C VAL A 59 7.01 9.67 3.95
N PRO A 60 8.08 9.47 4.73
CA PRO A 60 8.02 8.64 5.94
C PRO A 60 7.02 9.21 6.95
N ASP A 61 6.32 8.34 7.68
CA ASP A 61 5.41 8.75 8.75
C ASP A 61 6.13 9.09 10.08
N ASN A 62 7.43 8.76 10.17
CA ASN A 62 8.29 8.90 11.37
C ASN A 62 7.73 8.16 12.60
N ASN A 63 6.99 7.08 12.39
CA ASN A 63 6.54 6.21 13.46
C ASN A 63 7.39 4.94 13.47
N ASP A 64 8.27 4.82 14.48
CA ASP A 64 9.18 3.67 14.61
C ASP A 64 8.42 2.34 14.86
N ASP A 65 7.15 2.41 15.26
CA ASP A 65 6.28 1.26 15.48
C ASP A 65 5.64 0.72 14.17
N THR A 66 5.78 1.43 13.04
CA THR A 66 5.23 1.03 11.73
C THR A 66 6.31 0.82 10.68
N SER A 67 5.97 0.06 9.63
CA SER A 67 6.78 -0.01 8.41
C SER A 67 6.22 0.94 7.36
N ASP A 68 7.11 1.71 6.75
CA ASP A 68 6.82 2.51 5.56
C ASP A 68 6.87 1.70 4.26
N GLY A 69 7.14 0.39 4.32
CA GLY A 69 7.26 -0.50 3.17
C GLY A 69 6.18 -1.57 3.08
N LEU A 70 5.74 -1.88 1.86
CA LEU A 70 4.88 -3.02 1.53
C LEU A 70 5.49 -3.89 0.43
N TYR A 71 5.09 -5.16 0.42
CA TYR A 71 5.29 -6.07 -0.70
C TYR A 71 3.98 -6.21 -1.49
N VAL A 72 4.06 -6.05 -2.81
CA VAL A 72 2.94 -6.31 -3.73
C VAL A 72 3.20 -7.63 -4.43
N TYR A 73 2.40 -8.63 -4.07
CA TYR A 73 2.44 -9.94 -4.71
C TYR A 73 1.68 -9.93 -6.04
N VAL A 74 2.37 -10.31 -7.10
CA VAL A 74 1.84 -10.49 -8.46
C VAL A 74 2.37 -11.81 -9.01
N PRO A 75 1.60 -12.91 -8.95
CA PRO A 75 2.05 -14.19 -9.47
C PRO A 75 2.52 -14.07 -10.92
N SER A 76 3.63 -14.71 -11.27
CA SER A 76 4.17 -14.67 -12.64
C SER A 76 3.20 -15.22 -13.70
N ALA A 77 2.25 -16.06 -13.30
CA ALA A 77 1.16 -16.56 -14.13
C ALA A 77 0.04 -15.53 -14.40
N ASN A 78 0.02 -14.40 -13.69
CA ASN A 78 -0.95 -13.33 -13.91
C ASN A 78 -0.63 -12.59 -15.21
N THR A 79 -1.37 -12.87 -16.28
CA THR A 79 -1.12 -12.31 -17.61
C THR A 79 -1.47 -10.83 -17.75
N VAL A 80 -2.23 -10.26 -16.80
CA VAL A 80 -2.64 -8.85 -16.83
C VAL A 80 -1.55 -7.97 -16.22
N TRP A 81 -1.09 -8.30 -15.01
CA TRP A 81 -0.20 -7.43 -14.23
C TRP A 81 1.28 -7.84 -14.30
N ALA A 82 1.60 -9.11 -14.52
CA ALA A 82 3.00 -9.55 -14.59
C ALA A 82 3.80 -8.84 -15.71
N PRO A 83 3.25 -8.53 -16.90
CA PRO A 83 3.95 -7.73 -17.90
C PRO A 83 4.33 -6.34 -17.38
N PHE A 84 3.45 -5.69 -16.61
CA PHE A 84 3.72 -4.38 -16.01
C PHE A 84 4.85 -4.46 -14.97
N VAL A 85 4.82 -5.44 -14.07
CA VAL A 85 5.87 -5.63 -13.05
C VAL A 85 7.26 -5.77 -13.68
N LYS A 86 7.37 -6.44 -14.84
CA LYS A 86 8.64 -6.59 -15.57
C LYS A 86 9.21 -5.28 -16.13
N THR A 87 8.39 -4.24 -16.24
CA THR A 87 8.81 -2.91 -16.68
C THR A 87 9.18 -1.97 -15.54
N LEU A 88 8.88 -2.35 -14.30
CA LEU A 88 9.15 -1.51 -13.12
C LEU A 88 10.64 -1.35 -12.88
N GLN A 89 11.01 -0.16 -12.42
CA GLN A 89 12.38 0.19 -12.05
C GLN A 89 12.46 0.64 -10.59
N VAL A 90 13.57 0.32 -9.92
CA VAL A 90 13.85 0.88 -8.59
C VAL A 90 13.88 2.41 -8.69
N GLY A 91 13.23 3.09 -7.75
CA GLY A 91 13.08 4.54 -7.73
C GLY A 91 11.80 5.05 -8.42
N GLN A 92 11.10 4.21 -9.18
CA GLN A 92 9.84 4.58 -9.85
C GLN A 92 8.71 4.77 -8.84
N GLU A 93 7.89 5.80 -9.04
CA GLU A 93 6.65 5.99 -8.28
C GLU A 93 5.50 5.19 -8.89
N VAL A 94 4.74 4.53 -8.03
CA VAL A 94 3.60 3.69 -8.41
C VAL A 94 2.40 3.98 -7.50
N SER A 95 1.21 3.71 -8.02
CA SER A 95 -0.05 3.72 -7.28
C SER A 95 -0.68 2.34 -7.39
N VAL A 96 -1.04 1.75 -6.26
CA VAL A 96 -1.46 0.36 -6.14
C VAL A 96 -2.90 0.28 -5.65
N ASN A 97 -3.67 -0.56 -6.33
CA ASN A 97 -4.98 -1.01 -5.89
C ASN A 97 -4.88 -2.52 -5.63
N ALA A 98 -5.16 -2.96 -4.41
CA ALA A 98 -4.94 -4.36 -4.02
C ALA A 98 -5.83 -4.75 -2.83
N GLN A 99 -5.91 -6.05 -2.57
CA GLN A 99 -6.38 -6.58 -1.29
C GLN A 99 -5.17 -6.76 -0.36
N VAL A 100 -5.32 -6.35 0.89
CA VAL A 100 -4.30 -6.54 1.93
C VAL A 100 -4.41 -7.97 2.47
N LEU A 101 -3.25 -8.63 2.57
CA LEU A 101 -3.09 -9.98 3.11
C LEU A 101 -1.92 -9.99 4.10
N GLU A 102 -2.11 -10.66 5.22
CA GLU A 102 -1.07 -10.92 6.20
C GLU A 102 -0.16 -12.04 5.72
N TYR A 103 1.14 -11.73 5.60
CA TYR A 103 2.11 -12.74 5.23
C TYR A 103 2.58 -13.50 6.48
N ALA A 104 1.82 -14.53 6.87
CA ALA A 104 2.29 -15.47 7.86
C ALA A 104 3.18 -16.53 7.21
N PHE A 105 4.43 -16.66 7.67
CA PHE A 105 5.19 -17.88 7.42
C PHE A 105 4.46 -19.03 8.11
N VAL A 106 3.84 -19.90 7.32
CA VAL A 106 3.29 -21.16 7.82
C VAL A 106 4.34 -22.24 7.58
N PRO A 107 5.03 -22.74 8.62
CA PRO A 107 5.91 -23.89 8.47
C PRO A 107 5.11 -25.06 7.91
N ALA A 108 5.71 -25.88 7.04
CA ALA A 108 5.04 -27.07 6.51
C ALA A 108 4.49 -27.94 7.67
N GLY A 109 3.17 -28.01 7.80
CA GLY A 109 2.47 -28.75 8.85
C GLY A 109 2.17 -28.00 10.15
N GLY A 110 2.40 -26.68 10.24
CA GLY A 110 2.13 -25.85 11.42
C GLY A 110 0.94 -24.90 11.27
N ALA A 111 0.40 -24.42 12.39
CA ALA A 111 -0.42 -23.21 12.42
C ALA A 111 0.48 -21.96 12.36
N PRO A 112 -0.02 -20.81 11.86
CA PRO A 112 0.69 -19.54 11.98
C PRO A 112 1.13 -19.33 13.43
N LYS A 113 2.43 -19.14 13.65
CA LYS A 113 2.95 -18.76 14.96
C LYS A 113 3.23 -17.27 14.91
N PRO A 114 2.49 -16.45 15.64
CA PRO A 114 2.83 -15.05 15.77
C PRO A 114 4.19 -14.94 16.48
N ASP A 115 4.98 -14.00 16.01
CA ASP A 115 6.35 -13.69 16.42
C ASP A 115 6.37 -13.08 17.83
N LEU A 116 5.20 -12.65 18.30
CA LEU A 116 4.93 -11.96 19.55
C LEU A 116 3.71 -12.58 20.25
N PRO A 117 3.63 -12.50 21.60
CA PRO A 117 2.54 -13.11 22.36
C PRO A 117 1.19 -12.49 22.01
N LEU A 118 0.18 -13.33 21.77
CA LEU A 118 -1.21 -12.90 21.61
C LEU A 118 -1.75 -12.48 22.99
N THR A 119 -1.84 -11.18 23.24
CA THR A 119 -2.57 -10.62 24.40
C THR A 119 -3.85 -9.95 23.95
#